data_AF-A0A840EUU9-F1
#
_entry.id   AF-A0A840EUU9-F1
#
_cell.length_a   1.000
_cell.length_b   1.000
_cell.length_c   1.000
_cell.angle_alpha   90.00
_cell.angle_beta   90.00
_cell.angle_gamma   90.00
#
_symmetry.space_group_name_H-M   'P 1'
#
loop_
_entity.id
_entity.type
_entity.pdbx_description
1 polymer ?
#
loop_
_entity_poly.entity_id
_entity_poly.type
_entity_poly.pdbx_seq_one_letter_code
_entity_poly.pdbx_strand_id
1 'polypeptide(L)'
;MEDKIKQHYDGDDIQLLNYSADLIDWKDKLAFAETEIRFYKKLLLSSVMEVAENEKSRKDKLKESLLNIEEIHANFFSQVARFSVDAEGINECDDVACETYYLNEHQDYKEKIENFFKNYRTLKEELFVFFEERI
;
A
#
# COMPACT_ATOMS: atom_id res chain seq x y z
N MET A 1 -29.80 24.72 -15.69
CA MET A 1 -28.53 24.44 -15.00
C MET A 1 -28.87 24.38 -13.53
N GLU A 2 -28.96 23.17 -12.98
CA GLU A 2 -29.07 23.02 -11.52
C GLU A 2 -27.70 23.36 -10.93
N ASP A 3 -27.60 24.53 -10.30
CA ASP A 3 -26.51 24.81 -9.39
C ASP A 3 -26.62 23.82 -8.24
N LYS A 4 -25.86 22.72 -8.34
CA LYS A 4 -25.64 21.83 -7.20
C LYS A 4 -24.86 22.63 -6.17
N ILE A 5 -25.57 23.21 -5.21
CA ILE A 5 -24.98 23.82 -4.02
C ILE A 5 -24.09 22.74 -3.40
N LYS A 6 -22.78 22.92 -3.52
CA LYS A 6 -21.82 22.02 -2.89
C LYS A 6 -21.98 22.16 -1.38
N GLN A 7 -22.03 21.02 -0.69
CA GLN A 7 -22.12 20.98 0.76
C GLN A 7 -20.90 21.70 1.34
N HIS A 8 -21.11 22.65 2.25
CA HIS A 8 -20.02 23.29 2.98
C HIS A 8 -19.60 22.33 4.08
N TYR A 9 -18.37 21.86 4.01
CA TYR A 9 -17.72 21.08 5.05
C TYR A 9 -16.89 22.02 5.91
N ASP A 10 -16.91 21.86 7.24
CA ASP A 10 -15.98 22.57 8.11
C ASP A 10 -14.60 21.89 8.13
N GLY A 11 -13.69 22.36 8.98
CA GLY A 11 -12.33 21.83 9.03
C GLY A 11 -12.26 20.37 9.47
N ASP A 12 -13.16 19.96 10.36
CA ASP A 12 -13.17 18.64 10.99
C ASP A 12 -13.84 17.62 10.05
N ASP A 13 -14.92 18.03 9.37
CA ASP A 13 -15.54 17.29 8.28
C ASP A 13 -14.53 16.93 7.17
N ILE A 14 -13.67 17.88 6.80
CA ILE A 14 -12.65 17.68 5.75
C ILE A 14 -11.60 16.66 6.22
N GLN A 15 -11.20 16.69 7.49
CA GLN A 15 -10.24 15.73 8.04
C GLN A 15 -10.80 14.31 8.04
N LEU A 16 -12.06 14.13 8.45
CA LEU A 16 -12.72 12.83 8.44
C LEU A 16 -12.94 12.30 7.01
N LEU A 17 -13.32 13.17 6.08
CA LEU A 17 -13.41 12.82 4.66
C LEU A 17 -12.07 12.34 4.09
N ASN A 18 -10.97 13.02 4.42
CA ASN A 18 -9.63 12.62 3.99
C ASN A 18 -9.22 11.28 4.60
N TYR A 19 -9.49 11.07 5.90
CA TYR A 19 -9.21 9.81 6.58
C TYR A 19 -9.91 8.63 5.89
N SER A 20 -11.22 8.76 5.64
CA SER A 20 -12.00 7.71 4.98
C SER A 20 -11.54 7.45 3.54
N ALA A 21 -11.23 8.52 2.79
CA ALA A 21 -10.75 8.41 1.42
C ALA A 21 -9.37 7.73 1.34
N ASP A 22 -8.46 8.08 2.24
CA ASP A 22 -7.13 7.49 2.34
C ASP A 22 -7.21 5.99 2.62
N LEU A 23 -8.04 5.55 3.57
CA LEU A 23 -8.22 4.11 3.87
C LEU A 23 -8.75 3.31 2.68
N ILE A 24 -9.73 3.86 1.94
CA ILE A 24 -10.28 3.22 0.74
C ILE A 24 -9.19 3.07 -0.32
N ASP A 25 -8.47 4.15 -0.61
CA ASP A 25 -7.40 4.17 -1.60
C ASP A 25 -6.26 3.19 -1.24
N TRP A 26 -5.84 3.17 0.03
CA TRP A 26 -4.80 2.26 0.50
C TRP A 26 -5.23 0.81 0.41
N LYS A 27 -6.46 0.50 0.78
CA LYS A 27 -7.01 -0.86 0.68
C LYS A 27 -6.99 -1.36 -0.76
N ASP A 28 -7.45 -0.55 -1.70
CA ASP A 28 -7.49 -0.90 -3.12
C ASP A 28 -6.06 -1.08 -3.68
N LYS A 29 -5.15 -0.16 -3.36
CA LYS A 29 -3.75 -0.24 -3.79
C LYS A 29 -3.04 -1.47 -3.22
N LEU A 30 -3.26 -1.79 -1.94
CA LEU A 30 -2.66 -2.98 -1.32
C LEU A 30 -3.26 -4.27 -1.90
N ALA A 31 -4.56 -4.34 -2.18
CA ALA A 31 -5.18 -5.50 -2.81
C ALA A 31 -4.62 -5.74 -4.22
N PHE A 32 -4.39 -4.67 -4.99
CA PHE A 32 -3.74 -4.77 -6.28
C PHE A 32 -2.28 -5.20 -6.15
N ALA A 33 -1.52 -4.60 -5.21
CA ALA A 33 -0.13 -4.96 -4.94
C ALA A 33 0.02 -6.44 -4.57
N GLU A 34 -0.92 -7.02 -3.80
CA GLU A 34 -0.91 -8.45 -3.48
C GLU A 34 -0.96 -9.31 -4.76
N THR A 35 -1.83 -8.92 -5.70
CA THR A 35 -1.98 -9.59 -6.99
C THR A 35 -0.69 -9.51 -7.80
N GLU A 36 -0.06 -8.33 -7.84
CA GLU A 36 1.21 -8.09 -8.52
C GLU A 36 2.36 -8.91 -7.88
N ILE A 37 2.51 -8.90 -6.55
CA ILE A 37 3.53 -9.68 -5.82
C ILE A 37 3.40 -11.16 -6.16
N ARG A 38 2.18 -11.69 -6.09
CA ARG A 38 1.90 -13.10 -6.42
C ARG A 38 2.24 -13.42 -7.87
N PHE A 39 1.94 -12.51 -8.80
CA PHE A 39 2.28 -12.66 -10.20
C PHE A 39 3.80 -12.71 -10.40
N TYR A 40 4.56 -11.74 -9.87
CA TYR A 40 6.01 -11.70 -10.04
C TYR A 40 6.71 -12.90 -9.41
N LYS A 41 6.27 -13.35 -8.22
CA LYS A 41 6.78 -14.57 -7.61
C LYS A 41 6.59 -15.79 -8.52
N LYS A 42 5.38 -15.97 -9.07
CA LYS A 42 5.10 -17.09 -9.98
C LYS A 42 5.92 -17.00 -11.25
N LEU A 43 6.03 -15.82 -11.85
CA LEU A 43 6.79 -15.60 -13.07
C LEU A 43 8.27 -15.90 -12.85
N LEU A 44 8.85 -15.39 -11.77
CA LEU A 44 10.27 -15.56 -11.46
C LEU A 44 10.62 -17.02 -11.11
N LEU A 45 9.66 -17.80 -10.58
CA LEU A 45 9.80 -19.23 -10.33
C LEU A 45 9.44 -20.11 -11.53
N SER A 46 8.90 -19.54 -12.61
CA SER A 46 8.51 -20.30 -13.79
C SER A 46 9.73 -20.80 -14.57
N SER A 47 9.55 -21.90 -15.31
CA SER A 47 10.57 -22.44 -16.21
C SER A 47 10.90 -21.53 -17.39
N VAL A 48 10.02 -20.57 -17.71
CA VAL A 48 10.29 -19.54 -18.73
C VAL A 48 11.41 -18.59 -18.29
N MET A 49 11.65 -18.48 -16.98
CA MET A 49 12.65 -17.60 -16.39
C MET A 49 13.92 -18.34 -15.94
N GLU A 50 14.30 -19.41 -16.63
CA GLU A 50 15.62 -20.04 -16.41
C GLU A 50 16.75 -19.06 -16.73
N VAL A 51 17.80 -19.05 -15.90
CA VAL A 51 18.91 -18.11 -16.01
C VAL A 51 20.23 -18.84 -16.02
N ALA A 52 21.21 -18.27 -16.74
CA ALA A 52 22.59 -18.74 -16.67
C ALA A 52 23.16 -18.57 -15.24
N GLU A 53 24.18 -19.35 -14.90
CA GLU A 53 24.73 -19.40 -13.53
C GLU A 53 25.24 -18.02 -13.05
N ASN A 54 25.78 -17.21 -13.96
CA ASN A 54 26.26 -15.84 -13.67
C ASN A 54 25.14 -14.86 -13.29
N GLU A 55 23.88 -15.16 -13.61
CA GLU A 55 22.72 -14.31 -13.31
C GLU A 55 21.85 -14.84 -12.16
N LYS A 56 22.13 -16.06 -11.69
CA LYS A 56 21.44 -16.70 -10.58
C LYS A 56 21.44 -15.84 -9.31
N SER A 57 22.57 -15.17 -9.02
CA SER A 57 22.66 -14.26 -7.87
C SER A 57 21.68 -13.08 -7.98
N ARG A 58 21.51 -12.50 -9.17
CA ARG A 58 20.55 -11.41 -9.39
C ARG A 58 19.12 -11.91 -9.22
N LYS A 59 18.81 -13.07 -9.80
CA LYS A 59 17.49 -13.72 -9.64
C LYS A 59 17.17 -14.01 -8.18
N ASP A 60 18.14 -14.51 -7.41
CA ASP A 60 17.93 -14.85 -6.00
C ASP A 60 17.74 -13.59 -5.14
N LYS A 61 18.47 -12.49 -5.43
CA LYS A 61 18.21 -11.19 -4.79
C LYS A 61 16.78 -10.69 -5.03
N LEU A 62 16.29 -10.77 -6.27
CA LEU A 62 14.92 -10.38 -6.60
C LEU A 62 13.88 -11.25 -5.86
N LYS A 63 14.15 -12.55 -5.65
CA LYS A 63 13.28 -13.40 -4.81
C LYS A 63 13.25 -12.92 -3.38
N GLU A 64 14.42 -12.66 -2.80
CA GLU A 64 14.54 -12.20 -1.41
C GLU A 64 13.82 -10.85 -1.22
N SER A 65 14.01 -9.91 -2.15
CA SER A 65 13.30 -8.64 -2.15
C SER A 65 11.78 -8.80 -2.27
N LEU A 66 11.30 -9.73 -3.11
CA LEU A 66 9.87 -10.04 -3.20
C LEU A 66 9.31 -10.64 -1.91
N LEU A 67 10.05 -11.52 -1.24
CA LEU A 67 9.63 -12.09 0.05
C LEU A 67 9.56 -11.02 1.14
N ASN A 68 10.55 -10.14 1.21
CA ASN A 68 10.54 -9.02 2.15
C ASN A 68 9.37 -8.06 1.88
N ILE A 69 9.11 -7.73 0.61
CA ILE A 69 7.95 -6.90 0.25
C ILE A 69 6.63 -7.57 0.59
N GLU A 70 6.50 -8.88 0.42
CA GLU A 70 5.30 -9.65 0.77
C GLU A 70 5.02 -9.62 2.28
N GLU A 71 6.06 -9.77 3.11
CA GLU A 71 5.94 -9.66 4.57
C GLU A 71 5.51 -8.26 5.00
N ILE A 72 6.18 -7.24 4.45
CA ILE A 72 5.85 -5.84 4.72
C ILE A 72 4.42 -5.51 4.25
N HIS A 73 4.02 -5.98 3.07
CA HIS A 73 2.67 -5.84 2.53
C HIS A 73 1.62 -6.43 3.47
N ALA A 74 1.83 -7.65 3.97
CA ALA A 74 0.90 -8.29 4.89
C ALA A 74 0.72 -7.48 6.17
N ASN A 75 1.80 -6.89 6.69
CA ASN A 75 1.74 -5.99 7.84
C ASN A 75 0.92 -4.73 7.54
N PHE A 76 1.13 -4.07 6.39
CA PHE A 76 0.33 -2.91 5.99
C PHE A 76 -1.14 -3.27 5.80
N PHE A 77 -1.44 -4.38 5.12
CA PHE A 77 -2.81 -4.83 4.89
C PHE A 77 -3.56 -5.09 6.19
N SER A 78 -2.91 -5.73 7.17
CA SER A 78 -3.49 -5.94 8.49
C SER A 78 -3.75 -4.65 9.25
N GLN A 79 -2.89 -3.64 9.10
CA GLN A 79 -3.06 -2.33 9.73
C GLN A 79 -4.18 -1.51 9.09
N VAL A 80 -4.33 -1.49 7.75
CA VAL A 80 -5.49 -0.83 7.10
C VAL A 80 -6.80 -1.44 7.57
N ALA A 81 -6.84 -2.77 7.72
CA ALA A 81 -8.02 -3.46 8.24
C ALA A 81 -8.35 -3.04 9.68
N ARG A 82 -7.34 -2.78 10.53
CA ARG A 82 -7.53 -2.25 11.88
C ARG A 82 -8.03 -0.81 11.86
N PHE A 83 -7.39 0.07 11.10
CA PHE A 83 -7.85 1.46 10.96
C PHE A 83 -9.28 1.56 10.42
N SER A 84 -9.71 0.63 9.57
CA SER A 84 -11.10 0.59 9.08
C SER A 84 -12.10 0.28 10.20
N VAL A 85 -11.70 -0.45 11.24
CA VAL A 85 -12.51 -0.71 12.43
C VAL A 85 -12.41 0.46 13.40
N ASP A 86 -11.20 1.00 13.60
CA ASP A 86 -10.95 2.12 14.51
C ASP A 86 -11.56 3.44 14.01
N ALA A 87 -11.81 3.58 12.70
CA ALA A 87 -12.54 4.68 12.09
C ALA A 87 -13.95 4.88 12.69
N GLU A 88 -14.58 3.81 13.16
CA GLU A 88 -15.85 3.90 13.89
C GLU A 88 -15.67 4.61 15.23
N GLY A 89 -14.53 4.41 15.91
CA GLY A 89 -14.18 5.03 17.18
C GLY A 89 -13.83 6.52 17.11
N ILE A 90 -13.42 7.04 15.93
CA ILE A 90 -13.23 8.49 15.74
C ILE A 90 -14.56 9.23 15.87
N ASN A 91 -15.66 8.63 15.37
CA ASN A 91 -17.00 9.21 15.50
C ASN A 91 -17.53 9.19 16.95
N GLU A 92 -16.88 8.45 17.85
CA GLU A 92 -17.21 8.33 19.27
C GLU A 92 -16.31 9.21 20.17
N CYS A 93 -15.37 9.97 19.59
CA CYS A 93 -14.51 10.86 20.37
C CYS A 93 -15.30 12.08 20.88
N ASP A 94 -15.34 12.26 22.20
CA ASP A 94 -15.99 13.40 22.86
C ASP A 94 -15.00 14.56 23.17
N ASP A 95 -13.70 14.38 22.90
CA ASP A 95 -12.68 15.40 23.14
C ASP A 95 -11.58 15.47 22.07
N VAL A 96 -10.93 16.64 22.00
CA VAL A 96 -9.86 16.95 21.03
C VAL A 96 -8.63 16.05 21.20
N ALA A 97 -8.40 15.50 22.40
CA ALA A 97 -7.24 14.65 22.65
C ALA A 97 -7.41 13.28 21.98
N CYS A 98 -8.62 12.72 22.02
CA CYS A 98 -9.02 11.50 21.32
C CYS A 98 -8.87 11.66 19.80
N GLU A 99 -9.41 12.73 19.23
CA GLU A 99 -9.31 13.03 17.79
C GLU A 99 -7.85 13.18 17.34
N THR A 100 -7.06 13.94 18.12
CA THR A 100 -5.63 14.17 17.82
C THR A 100 -4.83 12.86 17.81
N TYR A 101 -5.14 11.90 18.69
CA TYR A 101 -4.47 10.60 18.71
C TYR A 101 -4.69 9.84 17.40
N TYR A 102 -5.94 9.69 16.96
CA TYR A 102 -6.26 8.97 15.73
C TYR A 102 -5.71 9.65 14.48
N LEU A 103 -5.74 10.99 14.44
CA LEU A 103 -5.18 11.76 13.32
C LEU A 103 -3.65 11.61 13.23
N ASN A 104 -2.95 11.61 14.35
CA ASN A 104 -1.50 11.40 14.37
C ASN A 104 -1.13 9.97 13.94
N GLU A 105 -1.82 8.95 14.46
CA GLU A 105 -1.60 7.56 14.04
C GLU A 105 -1.85 7.36 12.54
N HIS A 106 -2.92 7.98 12.01
CA HIS A 106 -3.22 7.96 10.59
C HIS A 106 -2.15 8.66 9.75
N GLN A 107 -1.67 9.83 10.18
CA GLN A 107 -0.62 10.56 9.49
C GLN A 107 0.71 9.78 9.49
N ASP A 108 1.11 9.22 10.62
CA ASP A 108 2.28 8.36 10.73
C ASP A 108 2.18 7.13 9.82
N TYR A 109 0.98 6.53 9.77
CA TYR A 109 0.72 5.40 8.89
C TYR A 109 0.77 5.80 7.40
N LYS A 110 0.19 6.95 7.05
CA LYS A 110 0.21 7.52 5.69
C LYS A 110 1.63 7.65 5.16
N GLU A 111 2.55 8.20 5.96
CA GLU A 111 3.95 8.35 5.56
C GLU A 111 4.62 6.99 5.33
N LYS A 112 4.36 6.02 6.21
CA LYS A 112 4.92 4.67 6.12
C LYS A 112 4.39 3.92 4.89
N ILE A 113 3.09 3.96 4.64
CA ILE A 113 2.48 3.24 3.52
C ILE A 113 2.82 3.87 2.17
N GLU A 114 2.93 5.20 2.09
CA GLU A 114 3.42 5.87 0.89
C GLU A 114 4.88 5.49 0.59
N ASN A 115 5.73 5.40 1.61
CA ASN A 115 7.10 4.94 1.44
C ASN A 115 7.16 3.47 0.99
N PHE A 116 6.30 2.60 1.53
CA PHE A 116 6.15 1.24 1.05
C PHE A 116 5.80 1.18 -0.43
N PHE A 117 4.81 1.96 -0.89
CA PHE A 117 4.44 1.97 -2.31
C PHE A 117 5.58 2.47 -3.21
N LYS A 118 6.38 3.45 -2.76
CA LYS A 118 7.57 3.91 -3.47
C LYS A 118 8.61 2.79 -3.59
N ASN A 119 8.93 2.12 -2.48
CA ASN A 119 9.90 1.01 -2.47
C ASN A 119 9.41 -0.16 -3.33
N TYR A 120 8.11 -0.47 -3.26
CA TYR A 120 7.53 -1.52 -4.07
C TYR A 120 7.60 -1.18 -5.56
N ARG A 121 7.33 0.07 -5.94
CA ARG A 121 7.51 0.54 -7.31
C ARG A 121 8.93 0.35 -7.81
N THR A 122 9.94 0.71 -7.01
CA THR A 122 11.36 0.50 -7.38
C THR A 122 11.65 -0.97 -7.64
N LEU A 123 11.15 -1.87 -6.78
CA LEU A 123 11.31 -3.31 -7.01
C LEU A 123 10.60 -3.76 -8.31
N LYS A 124 9.41 -3.22 -8.61
CA LYS A 124 8.72 -3.52 -9.87
C LYS A 124 9.54 -3.10 -11.09
N GLU A 125 10.16 -1.93 -11.04
CA GLU A 125 11.04 -1.44 -12.11
C GLU A 125 12.25 -2.38 -12.30
N GLU A 126 12.88 -2.84 -11.22
CA GLU A 126 13.97 -3.84 -11.29
C GLU A 126 13.52 -5.19 -11.87
N LEU A 127 12.33 -5.65 -11.47
CA LEU A 127 11.70 -6.86 -11.99
C LEU A 127 11.38 -6.74 -13.47
N PHE A 128 10.85 -5.61 -13.93
CA PHE A 128 10.58 -5.36 -15.34
C PHE A 128 11.85 -5.42 -16.17
N VAL A 129 12.91 -4.72 -15.75
CA VAL A 129 14.21 -4.78 -16.44
C VAL A 129 14.73 -6.21 -16.50
N PHE A 130 14.63 -6.96 -15.39
CA PHE A 130 15.03 -8.36 -15.37
C PHE A 130 14.19 -9.22 -16.34
N PHE A 131 12.88 -9.00 -16.45
CA PHE A 131 12.03 -9.78 -17.36
C PHE A 131 12.19 -9.37 -18.83
N GLU A 132 12.36 -8.09 -19.14
CA GLU A 132 12.54 -7.58 -20.50
C GLU A 132 13.83 -8.06 -21.15
N GLU A 133 14.91 -8.23 -20.38
CA GLU A 133 16.15 -8.85 -20.86
C GLU A 133 15.99 -10.32 -21.31
N ARG A 134 14.82 -10.92 -21.09
CA ARG A 134 14.55 -12.36 -21.22
C ARG A 134 13.35 -12.69 -22.12
N ILE A 135 12.71 -11.68 -22.72
CA ILE A 135 11.64 -11.82 -23.74
C ILE A 135 12.22 -11.38 -25.08
#